data_AF-A0A5B0PDM0-F1
#
_entry.id   AF-A0A5B0PDM0-F1
#
_cell.length_a   1.000
_cell.length_b   1.000
_cell.length_c   1.000
_cell.angle_alpha   90.00
_cell.angle_beta   90.00
_cell.angle_gamma   90.00
#
_symmetry.space_group_name_H-M   'P 1'
#
loop_
_entity.id
_entity.type
_entity.pdbx_description
1 polymer ?
#
loop_
_entity_poly.entity_id
_entity_poly.type
_entity_poly.pdbx_seq_one_letter_code
_entity_poly.pdbx_strand_id
1 'polypeptide(L)' 'MTAQDRQAHKITAALPRSLDEALMALEKDTTLSKALGQVFVRAYTTTKITEIERYKVLTSEEQKRFELEHY' A
#
# COMPACT_ATOMS: atom_id res chain seq x y z
N MET A 1 7.99 6.33 19.54
CA MET A 1 6.67 6.10 20.15
C MET A 1 6.70 4.76 20.85
N THR A 2 6.50 4.73 22.16
CA THR A 2 6.59 3.51 22.97
C THR A 2 5.32 2.66 22.84
N ALA A 3 5.34 1.40 23.31
CA ALA A 3 4.15 0.56 23.32
C ALA A 3 3.02 1.16 24.19
N GLN A 4 3.37 1.84 25.29
CA GLN A 4 2.43 2.54 26.16
C GLN A 4 1.75 3.73 25.46
N ASP A 5 2.50 4.53 24.71
CA ASP A 5 1.94 5.66 23.94
C ASP A 5 0.92 5.17 22.90
N ARG A 6 1.21 4.05 22.23
CA ARG A 6 0.30 3.48 21.22
C ARG A 6 -1.01 3.01 21.83
N GLN A 7 -0.95 2.41 23.01
CA GLN A 7 -2.13 1.96 23.73
C GLN A 7 -2.97 3.15 24.22
N ALA A 8 -2.33 4.22 24.71
CA ALA A 8 -3.00 5.45 25.13
C ALA A 8 -3.75 6.14 23.97
N HIS A 9 -3.20 6.07 22.75
CA HIS A 9 -3.80 6.65 21.55
C HIS A 9 -4.72 5.70 20.76
N LYS A 10 -5.09 4.53 21.32
CA LYS A 10 -5.91 3.51 20.64
C LYS A 10 -5.35 3.09 19.28
N ILE A 11 -4.03 3.14 19.12
CA ILE A 11 -3.34 2.67 17.91
C ILE A 11 -3.23 1.15 18.02
N THR A 12 -4.31 0.47 17.66
CA THR A 12 -4.47 -0.99 17.79
C THR A 12 -3.74 -1.77 16.70
N ALA A 13 -3.49 -1.16 15.54
CA ALA A 13 -2.76 -1.75 14.44
C ALA A 13 -1.44 -1.00 14.18
N ALA A 14 -0.40 -1.74 13.80
CA ALA A 14 0.78 -1.13 13.20
C ALA A 14 0.48 -0.73 11.76
N LEU A 15 1.14 0.33 11.30
CA LEU A 15 1.19 0.61 9.88
C LEU A 15 1.82 -0.60 9.16
N PRO A 16 1.32 -0.95 7.97
CA PRO A 16 1.95 -1.93 7.12
C PRO A 16 3.43 -1.60 6.90
N ARG A 17 4.28 -2.62 6.91
CA ARG A 17 5.75 -2.47 6.75
C ARG A 17 6.18 -2.49 5.29
N SER A 18 5.28 -2.90 4.40
CA SER A 18 5.51 -2.95 2.96
C SER A 18 4.26 -2.52 2.21
N LEU A 19 4.46 -2.17 0.94
CA LEU A 19 3.35 -1.86 0.05
C LEU A 19 2.44 -3.09 -0.15
N ASP A 20 3.01 -4.30 -0.23
CA ASP A 20 2.24 -5.54 -0.32
C ASP A 20 1.32 -5.73 0.91
N GLU A 21 1.84 -5.49 2.12
CA GLU A 21 1.04 -5.50 3.35
C GLU A 21 -0.05 -4.41 3.34
N ALA A 22 0.24 -3.23 2.79
CA ALA A 22 -0.72 -2.13 2.71
C ALA A 22 -1.85 -2.41 1.74
N LEU A 23 -1.55 -2.99 0.57
CA LEU A 23 -2.56 -3.37 -0.42
C LEU A 23 -3.46 -4.49 0.11
N MET A 24 -2.88 -5.50 0.78
CA MET A 24 -3.66 -6.55 1.46
C MET A 24 -4.54 -6.00 2.59
N ALA A 25 -4.05 -5.02 3.36
CA ALA A 25 -4.83 -4.37 4.39
C ALA A 25 -6.01 -3.57 3.80
N LEU A 26 -5.76 -2.84 2.71
CA LEU A 26 -6.78 -2.07 2.00
C LEU A 26 -7.91 -2.96 1.44
N GLU A 27 -7.57 -4.11 0.86
CA GLU A 27 -8.59 -5.07 0.36
C GLU A 27 -9.49 -5.63 1.46
N LYS A 28 -8.98 -5.74 2.69
CA LYS A 28 -9.72 -6.26 3.85
C LYS A 28 -10.46 -5.17 4.62
N ASP A 29 -10.15 -3.90 4.36
CA ASP A 29 -10.78 -2.78 5.05
C ASP A 29 -12.18 -2.52 4.49
N THR A 30 -13.18 -2.96 5.24
CA THR A 30 -14.60 -2.77 4.88
C THR A 30 -15.06 -1.32 4.98
N THR A 31 -14.39 -0.48 5.77
CA THR A 31 -14.72 0.95 5.89
C THR A 31 -14.27 1.70 4.65
N LEU A 32 -12.99 1.54 4.27
CA LEU A 32 -12.43 2.14 3.07
C LEU A 32 -13.06 1.57 1.81
N SER A 33 -13.33 0.26 1.76
CA SER A 33 -14.03 -0.36 0.63
C SER A 33 -15.45 0.18 0.43
N LYS A 34 -16.16 0.53 1.50
CA LYS A 34 -17.47 1.19 1.41
C LYS A 34 -17.35 2.65 0.94
N ALA A 35 -16.34 3.37 1.41
CA ALA A 35 -16.14 4.78 1.07
C ALA A 35 -15.67 4.98 -0.39
N LEU A 36 -14.76 4.13 -0.85
CA LEU A 36 -14.13 4.23 -2.17
C LEU A 36 -14.86 3.40 -3.25
N GLY A 37 -15.61 2.38 -2.83
CA GLY A 37 -16.27 1.42 -3.70
C GLY A 37 -15.42 0.16 -3.92
N GLN A 38 -16.05 -1.00 -3.78
CA GLN A 38 -15.36 -2.30 -3.87
C GLN A 38 -14.70 -2.54 -5.23
N VAL A 39 -15.33 -2.07 -6.31
CA VAL A 39 -14.77 -2.16 -7.68
C VAL A 39 -13.50 -1.32 -7.79
N PHE A 40 -13.51 -0.11 -7.25
CA PHE A 40 -12.35 0.77 -7.25
C PHE A 40 -11.21 0.15 -6.45
N VAL A 41 -11.46 -0.30 -5.22
CA VAL A 41 -10.43 -0.90 -4.36
C VAL A 41 -9.73 -2.06 -5.06
N ARG A 42 -10.51 -2.96 -5.67
CA ARG A 42 -9.97 -4.11 -6.42
C ARG A 42 -9.16 -3.69 -7.64
N ALA A 43 -9.64 -2.71 -8.41
CA ALA A 43 -8.93 -2.22 -9.58
C ALA A 43 -7.61 -1.52 -9.18
N TYR A 44 -7.64 -0.73 -8.11
CA TYR A 44 -6.49 -0.03 -7.57
C TYR A 44 -5.42 -1.00 -7.06
N THR A 45 -5.81 -1.99 -6.25
CA THR A 45 -4.86 -2.98 -5.70
C THR A 45 -4.22 -3.81 -6.81
N THR A 46 -5.02 -4.27 -7.78
CA THR A 46 -4.52 -4.97 -8.97
C THR A 46 -3.50 -4.12 -9.73
N THR A 47 -3.83 -2.84 -9.98
CA THR A 47 -2.94 -1.92 -10.71
C THR A 47 -1.62 -1.73 -9.98
N LYS A 48 -1.66 -1.51 -8.66
CA LYS A 48 -0.46 -1.31 -7.85
C LYS A 48 0.40 -2.57 -7.72
N ILE A 49 -0.21 -3.75 -7.63
CA ILE A 49 0.53 -5.02 -7.67
C ILE A 49 1.28 -5.15 -8.99
N THR A 50 0.59 -4.93 -10.11
CA THR A 50 1.22 -5.00 -11.45
C THR A 50 2.33 -3.96 -11.62
N GLU A 51 2.16 -2.75 -11.10
CA GLU A 51 3.19 -1.70 -11.11
C GLU A 51 4.45 -2.14 -10.37
N ILE A 52 4.29 -2.73 -9.18
CA ILE A 52 5.41 -3.24 -8.36
C ILE A 52 6.12 -4.41 -9.05
N GLU A 53 5.37 -5.35 -9.61
CA GLU A 53 5.94 -6.50 -10.33
C GLU A 53 6.77 -6.03 -11.52
N ARG A 54 6.29 -5.01 -12.25
CA ARG A 54 7.05 -4.39 -13.33
C ARG A 54 8.30 -3.69 -12.81
N TYR A 55 8.20 -2.91 -11.74
CA TYR A 55 9.36 -2.22 -11.16
C TYR A 55 10.43 -3.19 -10.66
N LYS A 56 10.04 -4.32 -10.07
CA LYS A 56 10.94 -5.36 -9.56
C LYS A 56 11.78 -6.03 -10.65
N VAL A 57 11.34 -6.04 -11.90
CA VAL A 57 12.09 -6.63 -13.03
C VAL A 57 13.01 -5.64 -13.75
N LEU A 58 12.93 -4.35 -13.41
CA LEU A 58 13.78 -3.31 -13.99
C LEU A 58 15.21 -3.37 -13.42
N THR A 59 16.18 -2.97 -14.24
CA THR A 59 17.56 -2.71 -13.78
C THR A 59 17.61 -1.46 -12.89
N SER A 60 18.68 -1.29 -12.11
CA SER A 60 18.82 -0.13 -11.21
C SER A 60 18.75 1.23 -11.93
N GLU A 61 19.21 1.31 -13.19
CA GLU A 61 19.10 2.54 -13.99
C GLU A 61 17.67 2.80 -14.46
N GLU A 62 16.96 1.74 -14.85
CA GLU A 62 15.56 1.82 -15.26
C GLU A 62 14.64 2.15 -14.08
N GLN A 63 14.94 1.62 -12.89
CA GLN A 63 14.24 1.97 -11.65
C GLN A 63 14.37 3.46 -11.33
N LYS A 64 15.58 4.03 -11.43
CA LYS A 64 15.79 5.48 -11.25
C LYS A 64 15.01 6.32 -12.24
N ARG A 65 14.94 5.91 -13.51
CA ARG A 65 14.15 6.60 -14.52
C ARG A 65 12.65 6.48 -14.23
N PHE A 66 12.19 5.29 -13.85
CA PHE A 66 10.80 5.06 -13.47
C PHE A 66 10.36 5.96 -12.30
N GLU A 67 11.20 6.12 -11.29
CA GLU A 67 10.96 7.01 -10.15
C GLU A 67 10.81 8.48 -10.59
N LEU A 68 11.69 8.97 -11.48
CA LEU A 68 11.65 10.34 -11.99
C LEU A 68 10.44 10.65 -12.89
N GLU A 69 9.90 9.65 -13.57
CA GLU A 69 8.77 9.83 -14.48
C GLU A 69 7.42 9.79 -13.75
N HIS A 70 7.36 9.16 -12.58
CA HIS A 70 6.12 8.89 -11.86
C HIS A 70 5.97 9.69 -10.54
N TYR A 71 7.00 10.41 -10.10
CA TYR A 71 7.03 11.21 -8.87
C TYR A 71 7.83 12.50 -9.03
#